data_AF-A0A836Z2N9-F1
#
_entry.id   AF-A0A836Z2N9-F1
#
_cell.length_a   1.000
_cell.length_b   1.000
_cell.length_c   1.000
_cell.angle_alpha   90.00
_cell.angle_beta   90.00
_cell.angle_gamma   90.00
#
_symmetry.space_group_name_H-M   'P 1'
#
loop_
_entity.id
_entity.type
_entity.pdbx_description
1 polymer ?
#
loop_
_entity_poly.entity_id
_entity_poly.type
_entity_poly.pdbx_seq_one_letter_code
_entity_poly.pdbx_strand_id
1 'polypeptide(L)'
;MGYDVRTGKKAFGHSAREKSLAEVWLQTSTLNYEILRPGGLVNGAVTGTGKCFYQQEIHGYIHRAELASVIMQRISTATLNNCVYTVVDPDLLPADK
;
A
#
# COMPACT_ATOMS: atom_id res chain seq x y z
N MET A 1 12.05 -4.17 -32.92
CA MET A 1 12.67 -3.50 -31.76
C MET A 1 11.64 -3.52 -30.62
N GLY A 2 11.56 -4.61 -29.86
CA GLY A 2 10.52 -4.80 -28.83
C GLY A 2 11.05 -4.38 -27.46
N TYR A 3 10.36 -3.47 -26.80
CA TYR A 3 10.69 -3.05 -25.43
C TYR A 3 10.31 -4.17 -24.45
N ASP A 4 11.31 -4.71 -23.75
CA ASP A 4 11.14 -5.71 -22.70
C ASP A 4 10.64 -5.05 -21.41
N VAL A 5 9.42 -5.41 -20.98
CA VAL A 5 8.73 -4.90 -19.78
C VAL A 5 9.04 -5.70 -18.50
N ARG A 6 10.16 -6.44 -18.43
CA ARG A 6 10.34 -7.50 -17.39
C ARG A 6 11.24 -7.14 -16.21
N THR A 7 11.80 -5.94 -16.10
CA THR A 7 12.77 -5.64 -15.04
C THR A 7 12.17 -5.43 -13.64
N GLY A 8 10.86 -5.20 -13.51
CA GLY A 8 10.20 -5.03 -12.20
C GLY A 8 9.74 -6.31 -11.49
N LYS A 9 9.51 -7.41 -12.23
CA LYS A 9 8.84 -8.62 -11.67
C LYS A 9 9.76 -9.56 -10.88
N LYS A 10 11.08 -9.53 -11.14
CA LYS A 10 12.01 -10.52 -10.57
C LYS A 10 12.48 -10.19 -9.14
N ALA A 11 12.48 -8.92 -8.73
CA ALA A 11 12.93 -8.53 -7.39
C ALA A 11 11.84 -8.69 -6.30
N PHE A 12 10.56 -8.64 -6.68
CA PHE A 12 9.45 -8.69 -5.72
C PHE A 12 8.72 -10.04 -5.65
N GLY A 13 8.92 -10.94 -6.62
CA GLY A 13 8.08 -12.14 -6.79
C GLY A 13 8.01 -13.08 -5.57
N HIS A 14 9.11 -13.27 -4.85
CA HIS A 14 9.10 -14.07 -3.62
C HIS A 14 8.39 -13.34 -2.47
N SER A 15 8.77 -12.07 -2.24
CA SER A 15 8.14 -11.24 -1.20
C SER A 15 6.64 -11.02 -1.41
N ALA A 16 6.19 -10.94 -2.67
CA ALA A 16 4.78 -10.74 -3.00
C ALA A 16 3.97 -11.98 -2.60
N ARG A 17 4.48 -13.19 -2.89
CA ARG A 17 3.82 -14.44 -2.50
C ARG A 17 3.73 -14.59 -0.98
N GLU A 18 4.81 -14.32 -0.26
CA GLU A 18 4.83 -14.40 1.21
C GLU A 18 3.88 -13.40 1.85
N LYS A 19 3.84 -12.16 1.33
CA LYS A 19 2.86 -11.16 1.75
C LYS A 19 1.43 -11.62 1.51
N SER A 20 1.12 -12.20 0.35
CA SER A 20 -0.22 -12.75 0.07
C SER A 20 -0.61 -13.86 1.05
N LEU A 21 0.32 -14.75 1.42
CA LEU A 21 0.06 -15.78 2.43
C LEU A 21 -0.20 -15.18 3.81
N ALA A 22 0.58 -14.17 4.21
CA ALA A 22 0.38 -13.46 5.47
C ALA A 22 -0.97 -12.75 5.51
N GLU A 23 -1.39 -12.11 4.40
CA GLU A 23 -2.71 -11.49 4.28
C GLU A 23 -3.83 -12.54 4.42
N VAL A 24 -3.76 -13.66 3.70
CA VAL A 24 -4.77 -14.74 3.81
C VAL A 24 -4.86 -15.29 5.23
N TRP A 25 -3.73 -15.52 5.88
CA TRP A 25 -3.72 -15.99 7.27
C TRP A 25 -4.39 -14.98 8.20
N LEU A 26 -4.05 -13.69 8.09
CA LEU A 26 -4.66 -12.64 8.92
C LEU A 26 -6.17 -12.53 8.68
N GLN A 27 -6.60 -12.57 7.42
CA GLN A 27 -8.01 -12.48 7.02
C GLN A 27 -8.86 -13.67 7.47
N THR A 28 -8.24 -14.83 7.68
CA THR A 28 -8.91 -16.06 8.16
C THR A 28 -8.75 -16.27 9.67
N SER A 29 -8.01 -15.39 10.34
CA SER A 29 -7.83 -15.42 11.80
C SER A 29 -9.02 -14.80 12.54
N THR A 30 -9.01 -14.89 13.86
CA THR A 30 -9.98 -14.20 14.75
C THR A 30 -9.52 -12.81 15.20
N LEU A 31 -8.37 -12.32 14.70
CA LEU A 31 -7.82 -11.03 15.06
C LEU A 31 -8.61 -9.88 14.42
N ASN A 32 -8.74 -8.77 15.13
CA ASN A 32 -9.20 -7.53 14.50
C ASN A 32 -8.05 -6.94 13.67
N TYR A 33 -8.29 -6.62 12.40
CA TYR A 33 -7.25 -6.19 11.47
C TYR A 33 -7.68 -5.07 10.53
N GLU A 34 -6.68 -4.42 9.95
CA GLU A 34 -6.80 -3.61 8.74
C GLU A 34 -5.53 -3.85 7.92
N ILE A 35 -5.66 -4.15 6.63
CA ILE A 35 -4.52 -4.34 5.73
C ILE A 35 -4.41 -3.14 4.82
N LEU A 36 -3.29 -2.43 4.89
CA LEU A 36 -2.96 -1.33 3.98
C LEU A 36 -2.02 -1.84 2.89
N ARG A 37 -2.47 -1.75 1.63
CA ARG A 37 -1.71 -2.04 0.42
C ARG A 37 -1.26 -0.71 -0.20
N PRO A 38 -0.08 -0.20 0.13
CA PRO A 38 0.38 1.04 -0.46
C PRO A 38 0.67 0.86 -1.95
N GLY A 39 0.52 1.95 -2.71
CA GLY A 39 1.11 2.06 -4.05
C GLY A 39 2.64 2.04 -4.01
N GLY A 40 3.28 2.55 -5.06
CA GLY A 40 4.73 2.69 -5.11
C GLY A 40 5.26 3.56 -3.96
N LEU A 41 6.18 3.01 -3.17
CA LEU A 41 6.77 3.72 -2.02
C LEU A 41 7.95 4.60 -2.45
N VAL A 42 7.79 5.91 -2.27
CA VAL A 42 8.82 6.93 -2.55
C VAL A 42 9.19 7.71 -1.29
N ASN A 43 10.35 8.38 -1.30
CA ASN A 43 10.78 9.22 -0.19
C ASN A 43 10.25 10.65 -0.39
N GLY A 44 9.87 11.30 0.69
CA GLY A 44 9.37 12.68 0.68
C GLY A 44 8.73 13.02 2.03
N ALA A 45 8.38 14.29 2.21
CA ALA A 45 7.67 14.76 3.39
C ALA A 45 6.20 14.30 3.37
N VAL A 46 5.53 14.41 4.52
CA VAL A 46 4.07 14.26 4.64
C VAL A 46 3.39 15.30 3.74
N THR A 47 2.45 14.85 2.91
CA THR A 47 1.70 15.70 1.97
C THR A 47 0.32 16.05 2.53
N GLY A 48 -0.23 15.23 3.42
CA GLY A 48 -1.58 15.37 3.96
C GLY A 48 -2.69 15.00 2.96
N THR A 49 -2.33 14.48 1.79
CA THR A 49 -3.25 14.12 0.70
C THR A 49 -3.35 12.62 0.47
N GLY A 50 -2.67 11.80 1.29
CA GLY A 50 -2.78 10.34 1.26
C GLY A 50 -4.21 9.86 1.51
N LYS A 51 -4.71 8.97 0.65
CA LYS A 51 -6.08 8.42 0.73
C LYS A 51 -6.09 6.90 0.77
N CYS A 52 -7.05 6.36 1.53
CA CYS A 52 -7.35 4.94 1.58
C CYS A 52 -8.60 4.64 0.76
N PHE A 53 -8.51 3.66 -0.13
CA PHE A 53 -9.60 3.24 -1.01
C PHE A 53 -9.99 1.80 -0.69
N TYR A 54 -11.28 1.59 -0.39
CA TYR A 54 -11.83 0.28 -0.07
C TYR A 54 -12.17 -0.49 -1.35
N GLN A 55 -11.74 -1.75 -1.45
CA GLN A 55 -12.06 -2.66 -2.58
C GLN A 55 -11.78 -2.07 -3.98
N GLN A 56 -10.80 -1.17 -4.09
CA GLN A 56 -10.39 -0.58 -5.36
C GLN A 56 -8.91 -0.84 -5.61
N GLU A 57 -8.60 -1.40 -6.78
CA GLU A 57 -7.22 -1.49 -7.27
C GLU A 57 -6.84 -0.19 -7.96
N ILE A 58 -6.23 0.72 -7.20
CA ILE A 58 -5.75 2.00 -7.70
C ILE A 58 -4.22 1.93 -7.78
N HIS A 59 -3.69 2.25 -8.95
CA HIS A 59 -2.26 2.43 -9.15
C HIS A 59 -1.86 3.86 -8.80
N GLY A 60 -0.76 4.02 -8.08
CA GLY A 60 -0.26 5.33 -7.66
C GLY A 60 0.99 5.19 -6.79
N TYR A 61 1.40 6.29 -6.18
CA TYR A 61 2.55 6.36 -5.29
C TYR A 61 2.13 6.96 -3.95
N ILE A 62 2.96 6.77 -2.92
CA ILE A 62 2.81 7.47 -1.64
C ILE A 62 4.18 7.66 -1.01
N HIS A 63 4.39 8.81 -0.35
CA HIS A 63 5.59 9.00 0.46
C HIS A 63 5.58 8.08 1.68
N ARG A 64 6.74 7.51 2.03
CA ARG A 64 6.90 6.68 3.23
C ARG A 64 6.46 7.41 4.50
N ALA A 65 6.74 8.70 4.61
CA ALA A 65 6.32 9.53 5.74
C ALA A 65 4.80 9.72 5.79
N GLU A 66 4.15 9.93 4.64
CA GLU A 66 2.69 10.03 4.54
C GLU A 66 2.02 8.72 4.96
N LEU A 67 2.51 7.57 4.46
CA LEU A 67 1.99 6.27 4.85
C LEU A 67 2.10 6.04 6.37
N ALA A 68 3.20 6.46 6.99
CA ALA A 68 3.37 6.37 8.44
C ALA A 68 2.31 7.21 9.18
N SER A 69 2.04 8.44 8.72
CA SER A 69 0.96 9.28 9.25
C SER A 69 -0.41 8.60 9.14
N VAL A 70 -0.72 8.00 7.99
CA VAL A 70 -1.96 7.24 7.77
C VAL A 70 -2.07 6.06 8.76
N ILE A 71 -1.00 5.28 8.94
CA ILE A 71 -0.99 4.15 9.89
C ILE A 71 -1.26 4.64 11.32
N MET A 72 -0.59 5.71 11.74
CA MET A 72 -0.79 6.30 13.08
C MET A 72 -2.23 6.77 13.27
N GLN A 73 -2.81 7.41 12.25
CA GLN A 73 -4.22 7.82 12.28
C GLN A 73 -5.14 6.60 12.44
N ARG A 74 -4.94 5.52 11.67
CA ARG A 74 -5.75 4.29 11.78
C ARG A 74 -5.69 3.67 13.17
N ILE A 75 -4.49 3.52 13.72
CA ILE A 75 -4.30 2.96 15.07
C ILE A 75 -4.96 3.85 16.12
N SER A 76 -4.90 5.17 15.98
CA SER A 76 -5.50 6.11 16.94
C SER A 76 -7.04 6.07 16.98
N THR A 77 -7.69 5.57 15.93
CA THR A 77 -9.17 5.47 15.86
C THR A 77 -9.74 4.28 16.65
N ALA A 78 -8.90 3.46 17.29
CA ALA A 78 -9.22 2.33 18.17
C ALA A 78 -10.06 1.18 17.58
N THR A 79 -10.78 1.39 16.48
CA THR A 79 -11.58 0.36 15.79
C THR A 79 -11.01 0.08 14.41
N LEU A 80 -10.31 -1.04 14.27
CA LEU A 80 -10.08 -1.65 12.97
C LEU A 80 -11.37 -2.39 12.54
N ASN A 81 -11.58 -2.52 11.24
CA ASN A 81 -12.85 -2.96 10.65
C ASN A 81 -12.73 -4.21 9.77
N ASN A 82 -11.65 -4.99 9.92
CA ASN A 82 -11.38 -6.21 9.15
C ASN A 82 -11.43 -5.98 7.62
N CYS A 83 -10.96 -4.81 7.17
CA CYS A 83 -10.95 -4.43 5.77
C CYS A 83 -9.54 -4.32 5.20
N VAL A 84 -9.50 -4.36 3.87
CA VAL A 84 -8.29 -4.12 3.08
C VAL A 84 -8.46 -2.82 2.31
N TYR A 85 -7.45 -1.97 2.36
CA TYR A 85 -7.42 -0.68 1.68
C TYR A 85 -6.20 -0.56 0.79
N THR A 86 -6.40 -0.01 -0.40
CA THR A 86 -5.30 0.53 -1.21
C THR A 86 -4.97 1.92 -0.70
N VAL A 87 -3.68 2.25 -0.54
CA VAL A 87 -3.25 3.55 -0.03
C VAL A 87 -2.34 4.24 -1.05
N VAL A 88 -2.81 5.37 -1.59
CA VAL A 88 -2.04 6.19 -2.53
C VAL A 88 -2.22 7.66 -2.18
N ASP A 89 -1.27 8.48 -2.57
CA ASP A 89 -1.42 9.92 -2.65
C ASP A 89 -1.85 10.28 -4.08
N PRO A 90 -3.12 10.69 -4.31
CA PRO A 90 -3.62 10.98 -5.65
C PRO A 90 -2.91 12.14 -6.33
N ASP A 91 -2.31 13.04 -5.55
CA ASP A 91 -1.63 14.23 -6.04
C ASP A 91 -0.14 13.96 -6.31
N LEU A 92 0.34 12.76 -5.98
CA LEU A 92 1.73 12.35 -6.19
C LEU A 92 1.92 11.70 -7.55
N LEU A 93 2.53 12.47 -8.45
CA LEU A 93 2.96 11.97 -9.76
C LEU A 93 4.27 11.18 -9.64
N PRO A 94 4.50 10.18 -10.51
CA PRO A 94 5.81 9.54 -10.62
C PRO A 94 6.86 10.63 -10.89
N ALA A 95 8.01 10.57 -10.19
CA ALA A 95 9.12 11.46 -10.49
C ALA A 95 9.49 11.29 -11.98
N ASP A 96 9.55 12.41 -12.72
CA ASP A 96 9.99 12.40 -14.11
C ASP A 96 11.34 11.70 -14.19
N LYS A 97 11.42 10.67 -15.04
CA LYS A 97 12.65 9.88 -15.26
C LYS A 97 13.66 10.63 -16.11
#